data_AF-A0A0G1XER7-F1
#
_entry.id   AF-A0A0G1XER7-F1
#
_cell.length_a   1.000
_cell.length_b   1.000
_cell.length_c   1.000
_cell.angle_alpha   90.00
_cell.angle_beta   90.00
_cell.angle_gamma   90.00
#
_symmetry.space_group_name_H-M   'P 1'
#
loop_
_entity.id
_entity.type
_entity.pdbx_description
1 polymer ?
#
loop_
_entity_poly.entity_id
_entity_poly.type
_entity_poly.pdbx_seq_one_letter_code
_entity_poly.pdbx_strand_id
1 'polypeptide(L)' 'MTYKEVAIAAGSPRSYRAVGNILNTNYDSNIPCHRVVRSDGKTGGYNRGEQAKVERLKAEGAI' A
#
# COMPACT_ATOMS: atom_id res chain seq x y z
N MET A 1 -4.52 5.33 2.44
CA MET A 1 -3.82 6.25 1.51
C MET A 1 -3.63 5.58 0.16
N THR A 2 -3.56 6.33 -0.92
CA THR A 2 -3.20 5.80 -2.24
C THR A 2 -1.68 5.82 -2.48
N TYR A 3 -1.17 5.00 -3.40
CA TYR A 3 0.23 5.10 -3.84
C TYR A 3 0.60 6.51 -4.32
N LYS A 4 -0.36 7.25 -4.90
CA LYS A 4 -0.19 8.64 -5.32
C LYS A 4 -0.05 9.58 -4.13
N GLU A 5 -0.88 9.43 -3.11
CA GLU A 5 -0.79 10.23 -1.88
C GLU A 5 0.54 10.02 -1.16
N VAL A 6 1.03 8.78 -1.09
CA VAL A 6 2.35 8.48 -0.52
C VAL A 6 3.46 9.14 -1.34
N ALA A 7 3.39 9.08 -2.66
CA ALA A 7 4.37 9.71 -3.54
C ALA A 7 4.39 11.24 -3.38
N ILE A 8 3.23 11.87 -3.23
CA ILE A 8 3.10 13.30 -2.93
C ILE A 8 3.71 13.63 -1.57
N ALA A 9 3.36 12.88 -0.53
CA ALA A 9 3.91 13.09 0.82
C ALA A 9 5.43 12.89 0.88
N ALA A 10 5.98 12.00 0.04
CA ALA A 10 7.41 11.76 -0.10
C ALA A 10 8.14 12.81 -0.98
N GLY A 11 7.47 13.87 -1.43
CA GLY A 11 8.07 14.92 -2.26
C GLY A 11 8.32 14.52 -3.71
N SER A 12 7.76 13.39 -4.17
CA SER A 12 7.94 12.90 -5.54
C SER A 12 6.59 12.53 -6.18
N PRO A 13 5.72 13.51 -6.54
CA PRO A 13 4.33 13.26 -6.95
C PRO A 13 4.14 12.31 -8.15
N ARG A 14 5.16 12.17 -9.00
CA ARG A 14 5.13 11.29 -10.19
C ARG A 14 5.63 9.86 -9.93
N SER A 15 6.10 9.56 -8.72
CA SER A 15 6.78 8.29 -8.38
C SER A 15 5.87 7.23 -7.77
N TYR A 16 4.55 7.30 -7.99
CA TYR A 16 3.57 6.37 -7.40
C TYR A 16 3.79 4.90 -7.81
N ARG A 17 4.32 4.64 -9.02
CA ARG A 17 4.73 3.28 -9.42
C ARG A 17 5.94 2.78 -8.62
N ALA A 18 6.91 3.65 -8.37
CA ALA A 18 8.08 3.32 -7.56
C ALA A 18 7.69 3.04 -6.11
N VAL A 19 6.77 3.83 -5.53
CA VAL A 19 6.18 3.55 -4.22
C VAL A 19 5.55 2.15 -4.20
N GLY A 20 4.74 1.81 -5.20
CA GLY A 20 4.15 0.47 -5.31
C GLY A 20 5.19 -0.65 -5.31
N ASN A 21 6.25 -0.51 -6.09
CA ASN A 21 7.34 -1.49 -6.15
C ASN A 21 8.07 -1.62 -4.80
N ILE A 22 8.41 -0.50 -4.15
CA ILE A 22 9.08 -0.49 -2.85
C ILE A 22 8.21 -1.15 -1.77
N LEU A 23 6.93 -0.82 -1.72
CA LEU A 23 6.01 -1.41 -0.74
C LEU A 23 5.76 -2.89 -1.01
N ASN A 24 5.81 -3.33 -2.27
CA ASN A 24 5.64 -4.74 -2.63
C ASN A 24 6.86 -5.61 -2.30
N THR A 25 8.02 -5.03 -1.99
CA THR A 25 9.21 -5.77 -1.54
C THR A 25 9.52 -5.56 -0.06
N ASN A 26 8.69 -4.80 0.66
CA ASN A 26 8.94 -4.45 2.06
C ASN A 26 8.42 -5.51 3.04
N TYR A 27 9.34 -6.25 3.66
CA TYR A 27 9.06 -7.27 4.68
C TYR A 27 9.09 -6.78 6.13
N ASP A 28 9.39 -5.51 6.39
CA ASP A 28 9.33 -4.93 7.73
C ASP A 28 7.88 -4.98 8.26
N SER A 29 7.69 -5.58 9.43
CA SER A 29 6.38 -5.69 10.08
C SER A 29 5.94 -4.39 10.74
N ASN A 30 6.87 -3.48 11.06
CA ASN A 30 6.58 -2.19 11.70
C ASN A 30 6.02 -1.17 10.70
N ILE A 31 6.28 -1.38 9.41
CA ILE A 31 5.79 -0.49 8.35
C ILE A 31 4.39 -0.96 7.92
N PRO A 32 3.34 -0.14 8.03
CA PRO A 32 1.96 -0.51 7.68
C PRO A 32 1.72 -0.45 6.16
N CYS A 33 2.55 -1.14 5.36
CA CYS A 33 2.49 -1.12 3.90
C CYS A 33 1.16 -1.66 3.32
N HIS A 34 0.40 -2.45 4.10
CA HIS A 34 -0.94 -2.92 3.74
C HIS A 34 -1.99 -1.78 3.68
N ARG A 35 -1.75 -0.63 4.31
CA ARG A 35 -2.67 0.54 4.32
C ARG A 35 -2.58 1.42 3.07
N VAL A 36 -1.64 1.14 2.18
CA VAL A 36 -1.47 1.86 0.91
C VAL A 36 -2.13 1.07 -0.20
N VAL A 37 -3.16 1.64 -0.83
CA VAL A 37 -4.02 0.97 -1.82
C VAL A 37 -4.02 1.72 -3.16
N ARG A 38 -4.68 1.15 -4.16
CA ARG A 38 -4.85 1.81 -5.46
C ARG A 38 -5.93 2.88 -5.38
N SER A 39 -5.85 3.89 -6.25
CA SER A 39 -6.86 4.96 -6.32
C SER A 39 -8.21 4.50 -6.89
N ASP A 40 -8.28 3.30 -7.47
CA ASP A 40 -9.51 2.68 -7.99
C ASP A 40 -10.23 1.81 -6.94
N GLY A 41 -9.83 1.89 -5.67
CA GLY A 41 -10.43 1.13 -4.57
C GLY A 41 -9.93 -0.31 -4.43
N LYS A 42 -9.12 -0.82 -5.38
CA LYS A 42 -8.49 -2.13 -5.25
C LYS A 42 -7.29 -2.08 -4.30
N THR A 43 -7.04 -3.16 -3.56
CA THR A 43 -5.95 -3.23 -2.58
C THR A 43 -4.56 -3.16 -3.24
N GLY A 44 -4.39 -3.77 -4.42
CA GLY A 44 -3.10 -3.84 -5.11
C GLY A 44 -2.12 -4.82 -4.46
N GLY A 45 -0.85 -4.75 -4.86
CA GLY A 45 0.18 -5.70 -4.45
C GLY A 45 0.48 -5.67 -2.95
N TYR A 46 0.82 -6.85 -2.43
CA TYR A 46 1.34 -7.07 -1.08
C TYR A 46 2.30 -8.26 -1.07
N ASN A 47 3.46 -8.10 -0.45
CA ASN A 47 4.50 -9.13 -0.39
C ASN A 47 4.09 -10.40 0.35
N ARG A 48 3.05 -10.32 1.20
CA ARG A 48 2.45 -11.46 1.91
C ARG A 48 1.15 -11.95 1.25
N GLY A 49 0.85 -11.50 0.03
CA GLY A 49 -0.31 -11.89 -0.76
C GLY A 49 -1.52 -10.97 -0.59
N GLU A 50 -2.29 -10.79 -1.67
CA GLU A 50 -3.43 -9.85 -1.70
C GLU A 50 -4.50 -10.17 -0.66
N GLN A 51 -4.79 -11.46 -0.43
CA GLN A 51 -5.74 -11.90 0.60
C GLN A 51 -5.35 -11.45 2.00
N ALA A 52 -4.07 -11.63 2.38
CA ALA A 52 -3.56 -11.19 3.68
C ALA A 52 -3.66 -9.66 3.87
N LYS A 53 -3.54 -8.89 2.79
CA LYS A 53 -3.75 -7.43 2.82
C LYS A 53 -5.21 -7.09 3.08
N VAL A 54 -6.14 -7.77 2.39
CA VAL A 54 -7.59 -7.58 2.59
C VAL A 54 -8.01 -7.95 4.01
N GLU A 55 -7.55 -9.08 4.54
CA GLU A 55 -7.86 -9.52 5.90
C GLU A 55 -7.39 -8.50 6.95
N ARG A 56 -6.17 -7.98 6.80
CA ARG A 56 -5.65 -6.92 7.68
C ARG A 56 -6.48 -5.64 7.60
N LEU A 57 -6.83 -5.20 6.39
CA LEU A 57 -7.64 -3.99 6.20
C LEU A 57 -9.04 -4.15 6.81
N LYS A 58 -9.66 -5.33 6.68
CA LYS A 58 -10.95 -5.65 7.32
C LYS A 58 -10.84 -5.68 8.85
N ALA A 59 -9.80 -6.31 9.38
CA ALA A 59 -9.55 -6.36 10.83
C ALA A 59 -9.34 -4.96 11.43
N GLU A 60 -8.82 -4.02 10.64
CA GLU A 60 -8.66 -2.60 11.01
C GLU A 60 -9.94 -1.76 10.79
N GLY A 61 -11.00 -2.31 10.20
CA GLY A 61 -12.23 -1.57 9.84
C GLY A 61 -12.02 -0.54 8.73
N ALA A 62 -10.96 -0.69 7.92
CA ALA A 62 -10.61 0.24 6.86
C ALA A 62 -11.37 -0.03 5.55
N ILE A 63 -11.91 -1.25 5.39
CA ILE A 63 -12.78 -1.70 4.29
C ILE A 63 -13.84 -2.67 4.80
#